data_AF-Q6FRM6-F1
#
_entry.id   AF-Q6FRM6-F1
#
_cell.length_a   1.000
_cell.length_b   1.000
_cell.length_c   1.000
_cell.angle_alpha   90.00
_cell.angle_beta   90.00
_cell.angle_gamma   90.00
#
_symmetry.space_group_name_H-M   'P 1'
#
loop_
_entity.id
_entity.type
_entity.pdbx_description
1 polymer ?
#
loop_
_entity_poly.entity_id
_entity_poly.type
_entity_poly.pdbx_seq_one_letter_code
_entity_poly.pdbx_strand_id
1 'polypeptide(L)'
;MGRGVGLQSAKGSSTSGYVQRSLAHDNRDDKTGIVRLKNKNYELRKITKRSQKVDKPANESKDNGLKKVLVEHDKRREIEVQVSELRDSLEDKQDRNPDEWPDKRIDEECEKLRSTLLADLQEKEKYQKAYTPRSKRSSESSK
;
A
#
# COMPACT_ATOMS: atom_id res chain seq x y z
N MET A 1 53.11 -25.75 -20.28
CA MET A 1 52.86 -26.16 -18.88
C MET A 1 52.01 -25.09 -18.22
N GLY A 2 50.72 -25.34 -18.07
CA GLY A 2 49.73 -24.30 -17.73
C GLY A 2 48.57 -24.87 -16.95
N ARG A 3 47.90 -24.02 -16.18
CA ARG A 3 46.70 -24.28 -15.36
C ARG A 3 45.49 -24.72 -16.20
N GLY A 4 45.61 -25.80 -16.96
CA GLY A 4 44.60 -26.24 -17.93
C GLY A 4 44.39 -25.29 -19.12
N VAL A 5 45.24 -24.26 -19.28
CA VAL A 5 45.13 -23.26 -20.35
C VAL A 5 46.34 -23.40 -21.29
N GLY A 6 46.08 -23.75 -22.56
CA GLY A 6 47.08 -24.03 -23.58
C GLY A 6 46.56 -24.92 -24.71
N LEU A 7 47.27 -24.99 -25.84
CA LEU A 7 47.04 -26.04 -26.83
C LEU A 7 47.61 -27.38 -26.34
N GLN A 8 46.95 -28.50 -26.63
CA GLN A 8 47.44 -29.85 -26.26
C GLN A 8 48.76 -30.19 -26.96
N SER A 9 48.91 -29.75 -28.20
CA SER A 9 50.15 -29.76 -28.97
C SER A 9 50.14 -28.56 -29.91
N ALA A 10 51.30 -27.96 -30.17
CA ALA A 10 51.44 -26.97 -31.24
C ALA A 10 51.32 -27.62 -32.63
N LYS A 11 51.42 -28.96 -32.71
CA LYS A 11 51.23 -29.70 -33.95
C LYS A 11 49.78 -29.55 -34.41
N GLY A 12 49.60 -29.09 -35.65
CA GLY A 12 48.29 -28.86 -36.26
C GLY A 12 47.73 -27.45 -36.05
N SER A 13 48.33 -26.61 -35.20
CA SER A 13 47.85 -25.23 -35.00
C SER A 13 48.49 -24.20 -35.95
N SER A 14 49.44 -24.61 -36.79
CA SER A 14 50.22 -23.74 -37.71
C SER A 14 50.80 -22.48 -37.06
N THR A 15 50.95 -22.49 -35.74
CA THR A 15 51.42 -21.38 -34.90
C THR A 15 52.43 -21.94 -33.89
N SER A 16 53.18 -21.06 -33.22
CA SER A 16 54.20 -21.47 -32.23
C SER A 16 53.62 -22.14 -30.97
N GLY A 17 52.30 -22.15 -30.80
CA GLY A 17 51.65 -22.61 -29.58
C GLY A 17 51.85 -21.68 -28.38
N TYR A 18 52.34 -20.46 -28.61
CA TYR A 18 52.55 -19.48 -27.56
C TYR A 18 51.22 -18.91 -27.06
N VAL A 19 50.92 -19.17 -25.79
CA VAL A 19 49.70 -18.69 -25.12
C VAL A 19 50.07 -17.63 -24.10
N GLN A 20 49.74 -16.38 -24.39
CA GLN A 20 49.86 -15.27 -23.45
C GLN A 20 48.68 -15.26 -22.49
N ARG A 21 48.93 -14.89 -21.22
CA ARG A 21 47.84 -14.53 -20.32
C ARG A 21 47.25 -13.18 -20.74
N SER A 22 45.93 -13.07 -20.72
CA SER A 22 45.27 -11.79 -20.99
C SER A 22 45.52 -10.81 -19.84
N LEU A 23 46.05 -9.63 -20.15
CA LEU A 23 46.20 -8.51 -19.19
C LEU A 23 44.84 -7.99 -18.70
N ALA A 24 43.75 -8.26 -19.42
CA ALA A 24 42.40 -7.88 -18.97
C ALA A 24 41.94 -8.71 -17.76
N HIS A 25 42.54 -9.87 -17.51
CA HIS A 25 42.23 -10.71 -16.36
C HIS A 25 42.94 -10.28 -15.06
N ASP A 26 44.04 -9.54 -15.14
CA ASP A 26 44.70 -9.02 -13.94
C ASP A 26 43.75 -8.11 -13.14
N ASN A 27 42.83 -7.41 -13.84
CA ASN A 27 41.78 -6.61 -13.19
C ASN A 27 40.73 -7.46 -12.44
N ARG A 28 40.57 -8.75 -12.78
CA ARG A 28 39.57 -9.65 -12.17
C ARG A 28 40.08 -10.35 -10.92
N ASP A 29 41.37 -10.69 -10.89
CA ASP A 29 41.99 -11.44 -9.80
C ASP A 29 42.55 -10.54 -8.69
N ASP A 30 42.82 -9.26 -9.00
CA ASP A 30 42.87 -8.24 -7.98
C ASP A 30 41.47 -8.06 -7.39
N LYS A 31 41.18 -8.85 -6.35
CA LYS A 31 40.01 -8.79 -5.47
C LYS A 31 39.72 -7.38 -4.92
N THR A 32 40.58 -6.42 -5.21
CA THR A 32 40.51 -5.02 -4.83
C THR A 32 39.98 -4.11 -5.93
N GLY A 33 40.01 -4.47 -7.23
CA GLY A 33 39.59 -3.56 -8.32
C GLY A 33 38.14 -3.77 -8.76
N ILE A 34 37.86 -4.90 -9.39
CA ILE A 34 36.54 -5.21 -9.97
C ILE A 34 35.51 -5.56 -8.91
N VAL A 35 35.90 -6.19 -7.80
CA VAL A 35 35.00 -6.41 -6.64
C VAL A 35 34.62 -5.07 -6.01
N ARG A 36 35.55 -4.10 -5.93
CA ARG A 36 35.22 -2.74 -5.46
C ARG A 36 34.26 -2.03 -6.42
N LEU A 37 34.38 -2.20 -7.74
CA LEU A 37 33.45 -1.58 -8.70
C LEU A 37 32.04 -2.22 -8.64
N LYS A 38 31.94 -3.55 -8.54
CA LYS A 38 30.66 -4.25 -8.34
C LYS A 38 30.00 -3.87 -7.01
N ASN A 39 30.79 -3.77 -5.93
CA ASN A 39 30.31 -3.34 -4.62
C ASN A 39 29.90 -1.86 -4.63
N LYS A 40 30.62 -0.98 -5.33
CA LYS A 40 30.21 0.43 -5.50
C LYS A 40 28.84 0.54 -6.17
N ASN A 41 28.59 -0.23 -7.22
CA ASN A 41 27.27 -0.23 -7.88
C ASN A 41 26.16 -0.77 -6.95
N TYR A 42 26.47 -1.77 -6.12
CA TYR A 42 25.54 -2.28 -5.11
C TYR A 42 25.24 -1.23 -4.03
N GLU A 43 26.27 -0.59 -3.47
CA GLU A 43 26.11 0.45 -2.46
C GLU A 43 25.39 1.69 -3.02
N LEU A 44 25.72 2.13 -4.25
CA LEU A 44 24.99 3.19 -4.95
C LEU A 44 23.51 2.84 -5.14
N ARG A 45 23.20 1.59 -5.53
CA ARG A 45 21.82 1.10 -5.63
C ARG A 45 21.12 1.07 -4.27
N LYS A 46 21.84 0.76 -3.19
CA LYS A 46 21.30 0.75 -1.83
C LYS A 46 20.99 2.18 -1.34
N ILE A 47 21.89 3.13 -1.58
CA ILE A 47 21.71 4.55 -1.25
C ILE A 47 20.55 5.13 -2.05
N THR A 48 20.52 4.93 -3.36
CA THR A 48 19.43 5.43 -4.22
C THR A 48 18.07 4.80 -3.89
N LYS A 49 18.01 3.51 -3.55
CA LYS A 49 16.77 2.89 -3.05
C LYS A 49 16.35 3.44 -1.69
N ARG A 50 17.29 3.82 -0.83
CA ARG A 50 17.00 4.41 0.49
C ARG A 50 16.49 5.84 0.34
N SER A 51 17.11 6.68 -0.50
CA SER A 51 16.59 8.02 -0.79
C SER A 51 15.22 7.95 -1.48
N GLN A 52 15.05 7.09 -2.49
CA GLN A 52 13.74 6.87 -3.12
C GLN A 52 12.67 6.31 -2.19
N LYS A 53 13.02 5.68 -1.05
CA LYS A 53 12.03 5.23 -0.05
C LYS A 53 11.60 6.37 0.87
N VAL A 54 12.45 7.35 1.12
CA VAL A 54 12.14 8.52 1.95
C VAL A 54 11.35 9.56 1.13
N ASP A 55 11.61 9.65 -0.18
CA ASP A 55 11.05 10.71 -1.04
C ASP A 55 9.83 10.29 -1.89
N LYS A 56 9.08 9.23 -1.54
CA LYS A 56 7.89 8.81 -2.30
C LYS A 56 6.57 9.17 -1.59
N PRO A 57 6.06 10.41 -1.76
CA PRO A 57 4.65 10.72 -1.47
C PRO A 57 3.68 10.19 -2.55
N ALA A 58 4.15 9.51 -3.60
CA ALA A 58 3.35 9.19 -4.78
C ALA A 58 2.22 8.15 -4.55
N ASN A 59 2.30 7.31 -3.51
CA ASN A 59 1.23 6.38 -3.16
C ASN A 59 0.31 6.90 -2.05
N GLU A 60 0.71 7.93 -1.31
CA GLU A 60 -0.10 8.47 -0.21
C GLU A 60 -1.41 9.07 -0.73
N SER A 61 -1.42 9.70 -1.90
CA SER A 61 -2.65 10.26 -2.48
C SER A 61 -3.68 9.18 -2.82
N LYS A 62 -3.23 8.04 -3.35
CA LYS A 62 -4.11 6.90 -3.68
C LYS A 62 -4.58 6.19 -2.43
N ASP A 63 -3.67 5.95 -1.48
CA ASP A 63 -3.97 5.34 -0.20
C ASP A 63 -4.95 6.21 0.61
N ASN A 64 -4.76 7.53 0.62
CA ASN A 64 -5.69 8.46 1.28
C ASN A 64 -7.07 8.47 0.61
N GLY A 65 -7.15 8.35 -0.72
CA GLY A 65 -8.42 8.21 -1.44
C GLY A 65 -9.16 6.92 -1.06
N LEU A 66 -8.45 5.79 -1.09
CA LEU A 66 -9.00 4.48 -0.70
C LEU A 66 -9.44 4.46 0.76
N LYS A 67 -8.63 5.02 1.66
CA LYS A 67 -8.95 5.17 3.09
C LYS A 67 -10.22 5.98 3.30
N LYS A 68 -10.41 7.08 2.56
CA LYS A 68 -11.64 7.89 2.64
C LYS A 68 -12.87 7.10 2.20
N VAL A 69 -12.80 6.41 1.07
CA VAL A 69 -13.91 5.59 0.56
C VAL A 69 -14.25 4.47 1.53
N LEU A 70 -13.24 3.81 2.12
CA LEU A 70 -13.44 2.76 3.11
C LEU A 70 -14.14 3.30 4.37
N VAL A 71 -13.68 4.44 4.89
CA VAL A 71 -14.30 5.09 6.07
C VAL A 71 -15.75 5.51 5.80
N GLU A 72 -16.05 6.06 4.61
CA GLU A 72 -17.42 6.42 4.22
C GLU A 72 -18.32 5.19 4.06
N HIS A 73 -17.77 4.10 3.54
CA HIS A 73 -18.48 2.83 3.42
C HIS A 73 -18.78 2.23 4.81
N ASP A 74 -17.80 2.19 5.70
CA ASP A 74 -17.96 1.62 7.04
C ASP A 74 -19.03 2.35 7.85
N LYS A 75 -19.09 3.68 7.77
CA LYS A 75 -20.16 4.47 8.41
C LYS A 75 -21.55 4.13 7.87
N ARG A 76 -21.70 3.96 6.56
CA ARG A 76 -22.99 3.57 5.95
C ARG A 76 -23.36 2.14 6.32
N ARG A 77 -22.39 1.24 6.34
CA ARG A 77 -22.56 -0.14 6.76
C ARG A 77 -23.02 -0.23 8.22
N GLU A 78 -22.46 0.60 9.11
CA GLU A 78 -22.87 0.67 10.52
C GLU A 78 -24.37 0.99 10.66
N ILE A 79 -24.88 1.93 9.86
CA ILE A 79 -26.32 2.25 9.82
C ILE A 79 -27.14 1.04 9.37
N GLU A 80 -26.77 0.38 8.28
CA GLU A 80 -27.51 -0.79 7.79
C GLU A 80 -27.46 -1.96 8.76
N VAL A 81 -26.36 -2.14 9.50
CA VAL A 81 -26.26 -3.13 10.58
C VAL A 81 -27.26 -2.82 11.69
N GLN A 82 -27.32 -1.57 12.17
CA GLN A 82 -28.29 -1.17 13.21
C GLN A 82 -29.75 -1.33 12.75
N VAL A 83 -30.04 -1.01 11.48
CA VAL A 83 -31.37 -1.22 10.88
C VAL A 83 -31.70 -2.72 10.79
N SER A 84 -30.73 -3.55 10.45
CA SER A 84 -30.91 -5.01 10.41
C SER A 84 -31.15 -5.60 11.80
N GLU A 85 -30.39 -5.17 12.81
CA GLU A 85 -30.60 -5.60 14.21
C GLU A 85 -31.98 -5.20 14.74
N LEU A 86 -32.46 -4.01 14.38
CA LEU A 86 -33.82 -3.57 14.71
C LEU A 86 -34.86 -4.48 14.04
N ARG A 87 -34.67 -4.76 12.74
CA ARG A 87 -35.56 -5.62 11.98
C ARG A 87 -35.66 -7.01 12.60
N ASP A 88 -34.53 -7.65 12.89
CA ASP A 88 -34.49 -8.96 13.57
C ASP A 88 -35.26 -8.90 14.90
N SER A 89 -35.05 -7.84 15.69
CA SER A 89 -35.75 -7.64 16.97
C SER A 89 -37.26 -7.40 16.84
N LEU A 90 -37.72 -6.88 15.70
CA LEU A 90 -39.14 -6.63 15.41
C LEU A 90 -39.80 -7.88 14.81
N GLU A 91 -39.09 -8.64 13.97
CA GLU A 91 -39.53 -9.94 13.45
C GLU A 91 -39.70 -10.95 14.61
N ASP A 92 -38.78 -10.97 15.58
CA ASP A 92 -38.93 -11.74 16.82
C ASP A 92 -40.20 -11.38 17.63
N LYS A 93 -40.64 -10.12 17.55
CA LYS A 93 -41.89 -9.65 18.20
C LYS A 93 -43.11 -9.98 17.35
N GLN A 94 -42.99 -9.95 16.03
CA GLN A 94 -44.01 -10.37 15.09
C GLN A 94 -44.35 -11.86 15.27
N ASP A 95 -43.35 -12.71 15.46
CA ASP A 95 -43.55 -14.13 15.75
C ASP A 95 -44.36 -14.37 17.04
N ARG A 96 -44.24 -13.47 18.03
CA ARG A 96 -45.00 -13.54 19.28
C ARG A 96 -46.40 -12.93 19.16
N ASN A 97 -46.49 -11.78 18.49
CA ASN A 97 -47.70 -10.95 18.36
C ASN A 97 -47.88 -10.49 16.90
N PRO A 98 -48.39 -11.36 16.00
CA PRO A 98 -48.50 -11.03 14.58
C PRO A 98 -49.48 -9.87 14.30
N ASP A 99 -50.50 -9.70 15.13
CA ASP A 99 -51.47 -8.60 14.99
C ASP A 99 -50.88 -7.23 15.34
N GLU A 100 -49.92 -7.19 16.27
CA GLU A 100 -49.31 -5.93 16.73
C GLU A 100 -48.21 -5.45 15.78
N TRP A 101 -47.48 -6.40 15.16
CA TRP A 101 -46.31 -6.13 14.32
C TRP A 101 -46.52 -6.66 12.89
N PRO A 102 -47.43 -6.06 12.10
CA PRO A 102 -47.53 -6.38 10.68
C PRO A 102 -46.29 -5.88 9.92
N ASP A 103 -45.91 -6.55 8.83
CA ASP A 103 -44.72 -6.23 8.00
C ASP A 103 -44.56 -4.74 7.70
N LYS A 104 -45.66 -4.07 7.33
CA LYS A 104 -45.66 -2.64 7.02
C LYS A 104 -45.17 -1.77 8.18
N ARG A 105 -45.53 -2.13 9.41
CA ARG A 105 -45.11 -1.41 10.62
C ARG A 105 -43.63 -1.63 10.89
N ILE A 106 -43.12 -2.83 10.61
CA ILE A 106 -41.69 -3.15 10.74
C ILE A 106 -40.89 -2.31 9.74
N ASP A 107 -41.32 -2.27 8.48
CA ASP A 107 -40.69 -1.46 7.44
C ASP A 107 -40.69 0.03 7.82
N GLU A 108 -41.82 0.57 8.30
CA GLU A 108 -41.92 1.96 8.77
C GLU A 108 -40.94 2.27 9.92
N GLU A 109 -40.83 1.40 10.92
CA GLU A 109 -39.89 1.58 12.03
C GLU A 109 -38.42 1.50 11.56
N CYS A 110 -38.12 0.60 10.63
CA CYS A 110 -36.79 0.48 10.02
C CYS A 110 -36.43 1.72 9.19
N GLU A 111 -37.37 2.24 8.41
CA GLU A 111 -37.18 3.47 7.63
C GLU A 111 -37.00 4.70 8.54
N LYS A 112 -37.77 4.79 9.63
CA LYS A 112 -37.60 5.83 10.65
C LYS A 112 -36.18 5.79 11.21
N LEU A 113 -35.72 4.63 11.68
CA LEU A 113 -34.36 4.48 12.21
C LEU A 113 -33.29 4.80 11.17
N ARG A 114 -33.45 4.34 9.93
CA ARG A 114 -32.53 4.68 8.84
C ARG A 114 -32.45 6.19 8.61
N SER A 115 -33.59 6.87 8.61
CA SER A 115 -33.66 8.32 8.36
C SER A 115 -32.99 9.14 9.46
N THR A 116 -33.16 8.75 10.74
CA THR A 116 -32.53 9.43 11.88
C THR A 116 -31.02 9.25 11.87
N LEU A 117 -30.54 8.02 11.69
CA LEU A 117 -29.11 7.74 11.65
C LEU A 117 -28.39 8.43 10.47
N LEU A 118 -29.03 8.52 9.31
CA LEU A 118 -28.50 9.26 8.17
C LEU A 118 -28.44 10.76 8.45
N ALA A 119 -29.45 11.33 9.10
CA ALA A 119 -29.45 12.73 9.51
C ALA A 119 -28.31 13.03 10.51
N ASP A 120 -28.14 12.18 11.52
CA ASP A 120 -27.06 12.27 12.50
C ASP A 120 -25.67 12.16 11.84
N LEU A 121 -25.51 11.25 10.88
CA LEU A 121 -24.28 11.11 10.09
C LEU A 121 -23.99 12.40 9.33
N GLN A 122 -25.00 12.98 8.65
CA GLN A 122 -24.85 14.24 7.93
C GLN A 122 -24.50 15.41 8.86
N GLU A 123 -25.11 15.49 10.04
CA GLU A 123 -24.79 16.51 11.04
C GLU A 123 -23.34 16.38 11.53
N LYS A 124 -22.91 15.15 11.86
CA LYS A 124 -21.51 14.87 12.22
C LYS A 124 -20.56 15.26 11.11
N GLU A 125 -20.89 14.99 9.85
CA GLU A 125 -20.06 15.42 8.72
C GLU A 125 -19.98 16.94 8.57
N LYS A 126 -21.09 17.67 8.78
CA LYS A 126 -21.10 19.14 8.79
C LYS A 126 -20.20 19.67 9.91
N TYR A 127 -20.31 19.12 11.11
CA TYR A 127 -19.48 19.50 12.26
C TYR A 127 -17.99 19.26 11.98
N GLN A 128 -17.64 18.09 11.43
CA GLN A 128 -16.26 17.75 11.08
C GLN A 128 -15.69 18.67 9.99
N LYS A 129 -16.49 19.05 8.99
CA LYS A 129 -16.08 20.00 7.92
C LYS A 129 -15.93 21.43 8.44
N ALA A 130 -16.78 21.86 9.36
CA ALA A 130 -16.71 23.19 9.99
C ALA A 130 -15.54 23.31 10.97
N TYR A 131 -15.14 22.20 11.60
CA TYR A 131 -14.02 22.19 12.53
C TYR A 131 -12.67 22.29 11.79
N THR A 132 -12.06 23.46 11.87
CA THR A 132 -10.66 23.67 11.47
C THR A 132 -9.77 23.64 12.71
N PRO A 133 -8.79 22.72 12.81
CA PRO A 133 -7.93 22.64 13.98
C PRO A 133 -7.08 23.91 14.14
N ARG A 134 -6.80 24.28 15.40
CA ARG A 134 -6.04 25.50 15.74
C ARG A 134 -4.67 25.56 15.06
N SER A 135 -4.00 24.42 14.91
CA SER A 135 -2.70 24.31 14.23
C SER A 135 -2.75 24.75 12.76
N LYS A 136 -3.85 24.43 12.06
CA LYS A 136 -4.07 24.86 10.68
C LYS A 136 -4.33 26.36 10.61
N ARG A 137 -5.17 26.90 11.52
CA ARG A 137 -5.44 28.34 11.63
C ARG A 137 -4.16 29.16 11.88
N SER A 138 -3.30 28.72 12.80
CA SER A 138 -2.03 29.42 13.08
C SER A 138 -1.04 29.39 11.93
N SER A 139 -1.05 28.33 11.11
CA SER A 139 -0.18 28.24 9.93
C SER A 139 -0.63 29.15 8.79
N GLU A 140 -1.94 29.37 8.65
CA GLU A 140 -2.52 30.30 7.67
C GLU A 140 -2.31 31.76 8.09
N SER A 141 -2.32 32.08 9.39
CA SER A 141 -2.07 33.45 9.88
C SER A 141 -0.61 33.90 9.81
N SER A 142 0.34 32.96 9.60
CA SER A 142 1.78 33.25 9.55
C SER A 142 2.31 33.47 8.11
N LYS A 143 1.44 33.39 7.09
CA LYS A 143 1.75 33.69 5.69
C LYS A 143 1.23 35.07 5.32
#